data_AF-A0A0C1ELA4-F1
#
_entry.id   AF-A0A0C1ELA4-F1
#
_cell.length_a   1.000
_cell.length_b   1.000
_cell.length_c   1.000
_cell.angle_alpha   90.00
_cell.angle_beta   90.00
_cell.angle_gamma   90.00
#
_symmetry.space_group_name_H-M   'P 1'
#
loop_
_entity.id
_entity.type
_entity.pdbx_description
1 polymer ?
#
loop_
_entity_poly.entity_id
_entity_poly.type
_entity_poly.pdbx_seq_one_letter_code
_entity_poly.pdbx_strand_id
1 'polypeptide(L)'
;MKKIIAILYSTFLLLSHSTAIYGREPYHATVTVNNVNASVSAPNLVDLKRELKTTSLESLLPIYTPTSPVSLDINLRGLIAFTSFAANSTTLVVNIPNAGITTTFDGGTRDQSLTLFKEFIKEGSAVPRLLRAYARYSPIDPIAGNPNSLMAQMAQSDYLVGHLSPLSGCDCCWSAQPIVHQFQTGTFASRAFSKGFDTTTVTLPLRYSYSKDHHWALIVDVPFTYNRNGGASSVFGSLGIGIRVPIFSNWSITPTIRGGAGGSLDLCTSGSFVSTGLVSVYNCKLFKHVLSLTNYVGYFASTNLWLTGVNFNYHLHNTIFKNGLSCTSCKGFTICNRPINFKVSVEDTYFAGDRLFIRHYDEVSIALITHCVNPYIDYDCLSIGIAYQFGQESYKSYALNFAYQF
;
A
#
# COMPACT_ATOMS: atom_id res chain seq x y z
N MET A 1 -16.38 11.17 -21.02
CA MET A 1 -16.04 11.90 -19.77
C MET A 1 -17.15 11.85 -18.70
N LYS A 2 -18.37 12.37 -18.92
CA LYS A 2 -19.44 12.38 -17.89
C LYS A 2 -19.80 10.99 -17.30
N LYS A 3 -19.77 9.92 -18.11
CA LYS A 3 -20.02 8.54 -17.64
C LYS A 3 -18.87 7.93 -16.81
N ILE A 4 -17.63 8.36 -17.04
CA ILE A 4 -16.45 7.91 -16.27
C ILE A 4 -16.45 8.54 -14.88
N ILE A 5 -16.83 9.83 -14.79
CA ILE A 5 -16.98 10.54 -13.51
C ILE A 5 -18.11 9.93 -12.67
N ALA A 6 -19.21 9.50 -13.29
CA ALA A 6 -20.31 8.84 -12.59
C ALA A 6 -19.93 7.46 -12.03
N ILE A 7 -19.09 6.70 -12.74
CA ILE A 7 -18.58 5.40 -12.26
C ILE A 7 -17.63 5.61 -11.08
N LEU A 8 -16.66 6.55 -11.19
CA LEU A 8 -15.77 6.94 -10.09
C LEU A 8 -16.54 7.35 -8.82
N TYR A 9 -17.62 8.12 -8.97
CA TYR A 9 -18.50 8.50 -7.85
C TYR A 9 -19.23 7.30 -7.24
N SER A 10 -19.74 6.37 -8.06
CA SER A 10 -20.47 5.20 -7.58
C SER A 10 -19.57 4.20 -6.84
N THR A 11 -18.32 4.02 -7.27
CA THR A 11 -17.35 3.15 -6.58
C THR A 11 -16.92 3.75 -5.25
N PHE A 12 -16.79 5.09 -5.18
CA PHE A 12 -16.50 5.81 -3.92
C PHE A 12 -17.66 5.69 -2.91
N LEU A 13 -18.92 5.69 -3.39
CA LEU A 13 -20.13 5.54 -2.57
C LEU A 13 -20.38 4.11 -2.07
N LEU A 14 -20.02 3.08 -2.85
CA LEU A 14 -20.16 1.68 -2.46
C LEU A 14 -19.14 1.26 -1.39
N LEU A 15 -17.98 1.92 -1.31
CA LEU A 15 -16.97 1.66 -0.28
C LEU A 15 -17.20 2.45 1.01
N SER A 16 -17.93 3.57 0.95
CA SER A 16 -18.28 4.36 2.15
C SER A 16 -19.40 3.74 3.00
N HIS A 17 -20.15 2.78 2.47
CA HIS A 17 -21.29 2.14 3.16
C HIS A 17 -20.99 0.73 3.72
N SER A 18 -19.73 0.30 3.75
CA SER A 18 -19.38 -0.97 4.42
C SER A 18 -19.34 -0.76 5.94
N THR A 19 -20.30 -1.40 6.60
CA THR A 19 -20.52 -1.50 8.06
C THR A 19 -19.25 -1.33 8.90
N ALA A 20 -19.34 -0.43 9.87
CA ALA A 20 -18.22 -0.01 10.71
C ALA A 20 -17.73 -1.13 11.64
N ILE A 21 -16.80 -1.94 11.15
CA ILE A 21 -15.75 -2.50 11.99
C ILE A 21 -14.71 -1.38 12.08
N TYR A 22 -14.80 -0.54 13.12
CA TYR A 22 -13.81 0.52 13.33
C TYR A 22 -12.46 -0.14 13.63
N GLY A 23 -11.51 -0.04 12.69
CA GLY A 23 -10.12 -0.35 12.98
C GLY A 23 -9.56 0.64 13.98
N ARG A 24 -8.52 0.23 14.72
CA ARG A 24 -7.84 1.10 15.68
C ARG A 24 -7.30 2.34 14.98
N GLU A 25 -7.41 3.48 15.64
CA GLU A 25 -6.73 4.68 15.17
C GLU A 25 -5.20 4.49 15.27
N PRO A 26 -4.42 5.06 14.33
CA PRO A 26 -2.97 4.87 14.26
C PRO A 26 -2.24 5.26 15.54
N TYR A 27 -2.75 6.25 16.27
CA TYR A 27 -2.17 6.69 17.53
C TYR A 27 -3.15 6.42 18.66
N HIS A 28 -2.68 5.79 19.73
CA HIS A 28 -3.46 5.60 20.94
C HIS A 28 -2.55 5.48 22.15
N ALA A 29 -3.05 5.80 23.32
CA ALA A 29 -2.28 5.73 24.54
C ALA A 29 -3.10 5.15 25.68
N THR A 30 -2.46 4.34 26.52
CA THR A 30 -2.99 3.93 27.82
C THR A 30 -2.33 4.78 28.90
N VAL A 31 -3.15 5.53 29.63
CA VAL A 31 -2.74 6.41 30.72
C VAL A 31 -2.97 5.67 32.03
N THR A 32 -1.92 5.55 32.85
CA THR A 32 -1.98 4.89 34.15
C THR A 32 -1.55 5.84 35.25
N VAL A 33 -2.43 6.05 36.24
CA VAL A 33 -2.18 6.84 37.45
C VAL A 33 -2.64 6.03 38.65
N ASN A 34 -1.76 5.73 39.60
CA ASN A 34 -2.08 4.95 40.81
C ASN A 34 -2.88 3.66 40.55
N ASN A 35 -2.48 2.89 39.52
CA ASN A 35 -3.16 1.65 39.06
C ASN A 35 -4.57 1.82 38.47
N VAL A 36 -5.02 3.05 38.22
CA VAL A 36 -6.24 3.33 37.45
C VAL A 36 -5.83 3.68 36.03
N ASN A 37 -6.49 3.03 35.07
CA ASN A 37 -6.16 3.11 33.66
C ASN A 37 -7.28 3.80 32.87
N ALA A 38 -6.90 4.63 31.91
CA ALA A 38 -7.79 5.12 30.87
C ALA A 38 -7.09 5.05 29.51
N SER A 39 -7.86 5.08 28.42
CA SER A 39 -7.33 5.01 27.06
C SER A 39 -7.84 6.16 26.22
N VAL A 40 -6.97 6.70 25.38
CA VAL A 40 -7.28 7.70 24.36
C VAL A 40 -6.78 7.22 23.01
N SER A 41 -7.43 7.63 21.93
CA SER A 41 -7.00 7.36 20.57
C SER A 41 -7.14 8.61 19.71
N ALA A 42 -6.34 8.70 18.65
CA ALA A 42 -6.43 9.77 17.68
C ALA A 42 -5.90 9.36 16.29
N PRO A 43 -6.40 9.99 15.21
CA PRO A 43 -5.93 9.72 13.85
C PRO A 43 -4.50 10.22 13.61
N ASN A 44 -4.04 11.25 14.34
CA ASN A 44 -2.73 11.86 14.17
C ASN A 44 -2.09 12.25 15.52
N LEU A 45 -0.79 12.54 15.49
CA LEU A 45 -0.02 12.84 16.70
C LEU A 45 -0.38 14.20 17.33
N VAL A 46 -0.93 15.14 16.56
CA VAL A 46 -1.37 16.45 17.08
C VAL A 46 -2.61 16.30 17.95
N ASP A 47 -3.58 15.52 17.46
CA ASP A 47 -4.81 15.18 18.18
C ASP A 47 -4.49 14.30 19.39
N LEU A 48 -3.62 13.28 19.25
CA LEU A 48 -3.20 12.47 20.41
C LEU A 48 -2.57 13.36 21.50
N LYS A 49 -1.69 14.29 21.12
CA LYS A 49 -1.10 15.23 22.09
C LYS A 49 -2.18 16.05 22.78
N ARG A 50 -3.23 16.50 22.07
CA ARG A 50 -4.36 17.23 22.65
C ARG A 50 -5.09 16.39 23.70
N GLU A 51 -5.32 15.10 23.42
CA GLU A 51 -5.94 14.17 24.38
C GLU A 51 -5.04 13.87 25.59
N LEU A 52 -3.72 13.96 25.43
CA LEU A 52 -2.74 13.74 26.49
C LEU A 52 -2.34 15.00 27.27
N LYS A 53 -2.92 16.17 26.96
CA LYS A 53 -2.66 17.39 27.73
C LYS A 53 -3.20 17.28 29.14
N THR A 54 -2.59 18.03 30.05
CA THR A 54 -2.95 18.07 31.47
C THR A 54 -4.46 18.22 31.70
N THR A 55 -5.10 19.21 31.07
CA THR A 55 -6.56 19.45 31.22
C THR A 55 -7.42 18.27 30.76
N SER A 56 -6.99 17.59 29.69
CA SER A 56 -7.70 16.42 29.15
C SER A 56 -7.53 15.21 30.07
N LEU A 57 -6.34 15.02 30.63
CA LEU A 57 -6.06 13.95 31.59
C LEU A 57 -6.81 14.15 32.90
N GLU A 58 -6.93 15.37 33.41
CA GLU A 58 -7.73 15.70 34.61
C GLU A 58 -9.22 15.36 34.40
N SER A 59 -9.74 15.60 33.20
CA SER A 59 -11.11 15.23 32.82
C SER A 59 -11.29 13.70 32.69
N LEU A 60 -10.31 13.02 32.09
CA LEU A 60 -10.36 11.58 31.84
C LEU A 60 -10.15 10.74 33.11
N LEU A 61 -9.23 11.18 33.98
CA LEU A 61 -8.85 10.54 35.22
C LEU A 61 -8.81 11.61 36.33
N PRO A 62 -9.92 11.83 37.07
CA PRO A 62 -9.98 12.88 38.10
C PRO A 62 -8.94 12.76 39.23
N ILE A 63 -8.32 11.59 39.39
CA ILE A 63 -7.21 11.36 40.34
C ILE A 63 -5.86 11.89 39.83
N TYR A 64 -5.75 12.22 38.54
CA TYR A 64 -4.54 12.77 37.95
C TYR A 64 -4.33 14.20 38.41
N THR A 65 -3.10 14.49 38.83
CA THR A 65 -2.63 15.86 39.05
C THR A 65 -1.30 16.07 38.31
N PRO A 66 -0.93 17.32 37.97
CA PRO A 66 0.36 17.62 37.33
C PRO A 66 1.59 17.19 38.13
N THR A 67 1.44 16.87 39.42
CA THR A 67 2.50 16.40 40.31
C THR A 67 2.47 14.89 40.55
N SER A 68 1.36 14.22 40.26
CA SER A 68 1.23 12.76 40.38
C SER A 68 2.12 12.01 39.39
N PRO A 69 2.72 10.85 39.73
CA PRO A 69 3.40 10.02 38.75
C PRO A 69 2.39 9.48 37.73
N VAL A 70 2.78 9.43 36.45
CA VAL A 70 1.91 8.92 35.37
C VAL A 70 2.74 8.14 34.35
N SER A 71 2.20 7.00 33.92
CA SER A 71 2.71 6.24 32.76
C SER A 71 1.77 6.46 31.58
N LEU A 72 2.35 6.69 30.41
CA LEU A 72 1.66 6.86 29.14
C LEU A 72 2.27 5.85 28.16
N ASP A 73 1.59 4.74 27.95
CA ASP A 73 2.01 3.72 26.97
C ASP A 73 1.44 4.12 25.62
N ILE A 74 2.24 4.83 24.82
CA ILE A 74 1.83 5.44 23.56
C ILE A 74 2.12 4.47 22.40
N ASN A 75 1.07 4.01 21.74
CA ASN A 75 1.17 3.28 20.48
C ASN A 75 1.33 4.26 19.31
N LEU A 76 2.45 4.14 18.61
CA LEU A 76 2.81 4.83 17.39
C LEU A 76 2.62 3.86 16.22
N ARG A 77 1.39 3.73 15.73
CA ARG A 77 1.06 2.96 14.51
C ARG A 77 1.50 1.49 14.58
N GLY A 78 1.44 0.87 15.74
CA GLY A 78 1.88 -0.51 16.00
C GLY A 78 3.15 -0.62 16.84
N LEU A 79 3.93 0.45 17.01
CA LEU A 79 5.11 0.46 17.89
C LEU A 79 4.75 1.06 19.25
N ILE A 80 5.10 0.40 20.35
CA ILE A 80 4.84 0.94 21.69
C ILE A 80 6.02 1.79 22.14
N ALA A 81 5.73 3.03 22.51
CA ALA A 81 6.59 3.92 23.26
C ALA A 81 6.16 3.91 24.73
N PHE A 82 6.99 3.34 25.59
CA PHE A 82 6.80 3.41 27.03
C PHE A 82 7.27 4.78 27.49
N THR A 83 6.35 5.58 28.00
CA THR A 83 6.67 6.94 28.44
C THR A 83 6.12 7.21 29.82
N SER A 84 6.80 8.06 30.59
CA SER A 84 6.38 8.33 31.97
C SER A 84 6.86 9.68 32.47
N PHE A 85 6.08 10.28 33.36
CA PHE A 85 6.51 11.37 34.23
C PHE A 85 6.62 10.85 35.66
N ALA A 86 7.76 11.12 36.31
CA ALA A 86 7.92 10.88 37.73
C ALA A 86 7.08 11.87 38.57
N ALA A 87 6.85 11.54 39.83
CA ALA A 87 6.21 12.44 40.78
C ALA A 87 6.99 13.76 40.87
N ASN A 88 6.28 14.89 40.88
CA ASN A 88 6.86 16.24 40.91
C ASN A 88 7.87 16.53 39.79
N SER A 89 7.78 15.86 38.65
CA SER A 89 8.67 16.05 37.51
C SER A 89 7.92 16.46 36.23
N THR A 90 8.55 17.36 35.47
CA THR A 90 8.17 17.77 34.12
C THR A 90 8.91 17.00 33.04
N THR A 91 9.88 16.17 33.41
CA THR A 91 10.69 15.41 32.47
C THR A 91 9.95 14.17 32.00
N LEU A 92 9.70 14.07 30.70
CA LEU A 92 9.14 12.88 30.06
C LEU A 92 10.27 11.91 29.75
N VAL A 93 10.24 10.73 30.36
CA VAL A 93 11.12 9.62 29.98
C VAL A 93 10.45 8.86 28.84
N VAL A 94 11.20 8.53 27.78
CA VAL A 94 10.70 7.83 26.59
C VAL A 94 11.60 6.64 26.26
N ASN A 95 11.00 5.47 26.11
CA ASN A 95 11.65 4.27 25.62
C ASN A 95 10.82 3.66 24.48
N ILE A 96 11.44 3.50 23.30
CA ILE A 96 10.86 2.82 22.12
C ILE A 96 11.77 1.62 21.82
N PRO A 97 11.53 0.45 22.44
CA PRO A 97 12.43 -0.70 22.35
C PRO A 97 12.66 -1.17 20.92
N ASN A 98 11.58 -1.22 20.12
CA ASN A 98 11.63 -1.66 18.72
C ASN A 98 12.51 -0.78 17.82
N ALA A 99 12.72 0.48 18.21
CA ALA A 99 13.60 1.42 17.51
C ALA A 99 14.97 1.61 18.18
N GLY A 100 15.18 0.99 19.37
CA GLY A 100 16.39 1.18 20.16
C GLY A 100 16.59 2.63 20.61
N ILE A 101 15.49 3.31 20.96
CA ILE A 101 15.51 4.72 21.37
C ILE A 101 15.19 4.80 22.86
N THR A 102 16.08 5.39 23.64
CA THR A 102 15.82 5.82 25.01
C THR A 102 16.27 7.27 25.13
N THR A 103 15.36 8.15 25.53
CA THR A 103 15.60 9.60 25.61
C THR A 103 14.71 10.24 26.65
N THR A 104 14.99 11.50 26.98
CA THR A 104 14.19 12.31 27.89
C THR A 104 13.86 13.65 27.27
N PHE A 105 12.72 14.23 27.61
CA PHE A 105 12.32 15.57 27.20
C PHE A 105 11.95 16.40 28.42
N ASP A 106 12.60 17.55 28.60
CA ASP A 106 12.26 18.51 29.63
C ASP A 106 11.89 19.85 28.98
N GLY A 107 10.58 20.11 28.92
CA GLY A 107 10.03 21.33 28.35
C GLY A 107 9.70 22.41 29.38
N GLY A 108 9.97 22.20 30.68
CA GLY A 108 9.56 23.11 31.76
C GLY A 108 8.12 22.89 32.26
N THR A 109 7.26 22.26 31.46
CA THR A 109 5.95 21.71 31.88
C THR A 109 5.73 20.36 31.19
N ARG A 110 4.85 19.51 31.74
CA ARG A 110 4.51 18.20 31.14
C ARG A 110 3.96 18.35 29.71
N ASP A 111 3.11 19.33 29.48
CA ASP A 111 2.54 19.64 28.16
C ASP A 111 3.61 20.08 27.14
N GLN A 112 4.62 20.84 27.60
CA GLN A 112 5.77 21.23 26.76
C GLN A 112 6.68 20.02 26.47
N SER A 113 6.92 19.14 27.45
CA SER A 113 7.67 17.89 27.24
C SER A 113 6.98 16.95 26.24
N LEU A 114 5.65 16.84 26.27
CA LEU A 114 4.86 16.13 25.26
C LEU A 114 4.97 16.79 23.88
N THR A 115 5.09 18.12 23.82
CA THR A 115 5.31 18.84 22.56
C THR A 115 6.70 18.53 21.98
N LEU A 116 7.75 18.50 22.81
CA LEU A 116 9.09 18.09 22.40
C LEU A 116 9.12 16.65 21.89
N PHE A 117 8.43 15.73 22.57
CA PHE A 117 8.28 14.34 22.09
C PHE A 117 7.59 14.27 20.72
N LYS A 118 6.50 15.02 20.53
CA LYS A 118 5.81 15.09 19.24
C LYS A 118 6.74 15.55 18.11
N GLU A 119 7.52 16.61 18.33
CA GLU A 119 8.49 17.08 17.32
C GLU A 119 9.63 16.09 17.10
N PHE A 120 10.08 15.38 18.15
CA PHE A 120 11.08 14.33 18.01
C PHE A 120 10.61 13.18 17.09
N ILE A 121 9.34 12.77 17.19
CA ILE A 121 8.77 11.73 16.31
C ILE A 121 8.67 12.22 14.86
N LYS A 122 8.43 13.52 14.64
CA LYS A 122 8.30 14.12 13.30
C LYS A 122 9.65 14.38 12.62
N GLU A 123 10.60 14.94 13.34
CA GLU A 123 11.77 15.64 12.74
C GLU A 123 13.08 15.35 13.48
N GLY A 124 13.09 14.49 14.50
CA GLY A 124 14.26 14.21 15.32
C GLY A 124 15.38 13.45 14.60
N SER A 125 16.59 13.52 15.14
CA SER A 125 17.76 12.78 14.62
C SER A 125 17.58 11.25 14.63
N ALA A 126 16.62 10.73 15.41
CA ALA A 126 16.30 9.32 15.45
C ALA A 126 15.32 8.87 14.35
N VAL A 127 14.81 9.78 13.52
CA VAL A 127 13.84 9.48 12.45
C VAL A 127 14.27 8.27 11.60
N PRO A 128 15.52 8.14 11.10
CA PRO A 128 15.90 6.96 10.31
C PRO A 128 15.71 5.61 11.06
N ARG A 129 16.04 5.57 12.37
CA ARG A 129 15.82 4.38 13.20
C ARG A 129 14.34 4.09 13.38
N LEU A 130 13.54 5.14 13.56
CA LEU A 130 12.10 5.04 13.73
C LEU A 130 11.40 4.60 12.43
N LEU A 131 11.78 5.14 11.27
CA LEU A 131 11.29 4.71 9.94
C LEU A 131 11.58 3.23 9.68
N ARG A 132 12.82 2.78 9.96
CA ARG A 132 13.17 1.36 9.86
C ARG A 132 12.36 0.48 10.81
N ALA A 133 12.08 0.96 12.01
CA ALA A 133 11.22 0.25 12.96
C ALA A 133 9.76 0.21 12.48
N TYR A 134 9.24 1.29 11.87
CA TYR A 134 7.90 1.31 11.27
C TYR A 134 7.78 0.27 10.16
N ALA A 135 8.70 0.24 9.20
CA ALA A 135 8.67 -0.78 8.14
C ALA A 135 8.70 -2.22 8.67
N ARG A 136 9.34 -2.44 9.82
CA ARG A 136 9.51 -3.77 10.42
C ARG A 136 8.37 -4.21 11.32
N TYR A 137 7.72 -3.28 12.03
CA TYR A 137 6.79 -3.62 13.10
C TYR A 137 5.41 -2.96 12.95
N SER A 138 5.27 -1.96 12.08
CA SER A 138 3.99 -1.31 11.84
C SER A 138 3.16 -2.08 10.81
N PRO A 139 1.90 -2.43 11.12
CA PRO A 139 0.98 -3.01 10.15
C PRO A 139 0.49 -2.01 9.09
N ILE A 140 0.67 -0.71 9.32
CA ILE A 140 0.02 0.37 8.57
C ILE A 140 1.00 1.45 8.10
N ASP A 141 2.30 1.15 8.02
CA ASP A 141 3.24 2.11 7.47
C ASP A 141 2.98 2.32 5.97
N PRO A 142 2.75 3.58 5.50
CA PRO A 142 2.37 3.82 4.12
C PRO A 142 3.54 3.69 3.14
N ILE A 143 4.79 3.59 3.62
CA ILE A 143 5.98 3.62 2.77
C ILE A 143 6.50 2.20 2.53
N ALA A 144 6.68 1.41 3.59
CA ALA A 144 7.22 0.05 3.48
C ALA A 144 6.62 -0.90 4.54
N GLY A 145 6.75 -2.21 4.33
CA GLY A 145 6.50 -3.21 5.37
C GLY A 145 5.21 -4.00 5.26
N ASN A 146 4.26 -3.55 4.43
CA ASN A 146 2.96 -4.22 4.25
C ASN A 146 2.47 -4.10 2.80
N PRO A 147 1.51 -4.94 2.37
CA PRO A 147 1.05 -4.96 0.97
C PRO A 147 0.39 -3.66 0.47
N ASN A 148 -0.03 -2.78 1.38
CA ASN A 148 -0.66 -1.50 1.03
C ASN A 148 0.35 -0.34 0.96
N SER A 149 1.63 -0.61 1.21
CA SER A 149 2.67 0.42 1.25
C SER A 149 3.18 0.77 -0.15
N LEU A 150 3.79 1.96 -0.31
CA LEU A 150 4.41 2.42 -1.56
C LEU A 150 5.31 1.33 -2.20
N MET A 151 6.23 0.73 -1.44
CA MET A 151 7.12 -0.32 -1.95
C MET A 151 6.35 -1.50 -2.56
N ALA A 152 5.34 -2.03 -1.85
CA ALA A 152 4.56 -3.16 -2.33
C ALA A 152 3.71 -2.79 -3.55
N GLN A 153 3.14 -1.58 -3.56
CA GLN A 153 2.34 -1.08 -4.68
C GLN A 153 3.20 -0.86 -5.93
N MET A 154 4.45 -0.41 -5.78
CA MET A 154 5.41 -0.34 -6.89
C MET A 154 5.70 -1.72 -7.49
N ALA A 155 5.95 -2.73 -6.65
CA ALA A 155 6.15 -4.11 -7.10
C ALA A 155 4.91 -4.70 -7.79
N GLN A 156 3.72 -4.43 -7.24
CA GLN A 156 2.46 -4.83 -7.87
C GLN A 156 2.31 -4.18 -9.25
N SER A 157 2.59 -2.89 -9.38
CA SER A 157 2.53 -2.20 -10.67
C SER A 157 3.49 -2.78 -11.70
N ASP A 158 4.73 -3.10 -11.32
CA ASP A 158 5.69 -3.78 -12.19
C ASP A 158 5.21 -5.16 -12.63
N TYR A 159 4.75 -5.99 -11.69
CA TYR A 159 4.20 -7.31 -12.00
C TYR A 159 3.03 -7.21 -13.00
N LEU A 160 2.13 -6.24 -12.80
CA LEU A 160 0.99 -6.01 -13.70
C LEU A 160 1.41 -5.51 -15.09
N VAL A 161 2.58 -4.87 -15.25
CA VAL A 161 3.13 -4.51 -16.57
C VAL A 161 3.45 -5.76 -17.41
N GLY A 162 3.55 -6.95 -16.80
CA GLY A 162 3.74 -8.22 -17.50
C GLY A 162 2.48 -8.89 -18.06
N HIS A 163 1.27 -8.50 -17.64
CA HIS A 163 0.04 -9.19 -18.08
C HIS A 163 -0.15 -9.17 -19.63
N LEU A 164 -0.72 -10.25 -20.17
CA LEU A 164 -0.96 -10.54 -21.60
C LEU A 164 -1.67 -9.38 -22.32
N SER A 165 -1.35 -9.13 -23.61
CA SER A 165 -1.80 -7.99 -24.45
C SER A 165 -1.84 -6.65 -23.70
N PRO A 166 -0.79 -5.81 -23.88
CA PRO A 166 0.05 -5.13 -22.89
C PRO A 166 -0.49 -4.73 -21.51
N LEU A 167 -1.79 -4.76 -21.23
CA LEU A 167 -2.35 -4.18 -20.02
C LEU A 167 -3.47 -5.07 -19.36
N SER A 168 -4.24 -5.91 -20.08
CA SER A 168 -5.47 -6.53 -19.51
C SER A 168 -5.74 -8.02 -19.76
N GLY A 169 -4.91 -8.73 -20.52
CA GLY A 169 -5.07 -10.18 -20.75
C GLY A 169 -6.25 -10.54 -21.63
N CYS A 170 -6.68 -9.58 -22.44
CA CYS A 170 -7.95 -9.63 -23.14
C CYS A 170 -7.89 -10.28 -24.52
N ASP A 171 -6.73 -10.81 -24.90
CA ASP A 171 -6.61 -11.44 -26.18
C ASP A 171 -6.38 -12.94 -26.03
N CYS A 172 -7.27 -13.70 -26.63
CA CYS A 172 -7.18 -15.16 -26.72
C CYS A 172 -6.29 -15.64 -27.85
N CYS A 173 -5.65 -14.71 -28.56
CA CYS A 173 -4.70 -14.97 -29.63
C CYS A 173 -3.41 -15.68 -29.17
N TRP A 174 -3.21 -15.95 -27.87
CA TRP A 174 -2.03 -16.66 -27.33
C TRP A 174 -0.71 -16.02 -27.79
N SER A 175 -0.73 -14.70 -27.99
CA SER A 175 0.39 -13.94 -28.54
C SER A 175 1.01 -13.06 -27.46
N ALA A 176 2.33 -13.14 -27.36
CA ALA A 176 3.17 -12.24 -26.59
C ALA A 176 3.47 -10.93 -27.34
N GLN A 177 3.10 -10.84 -28.63
CA GLN A 177 3.38 -9.68 -29.46
C GLN A 177 2.55 -8.47 -29.00
N PRO A 178 3.17 -7.30 -28.74
CA PRO A 178 2.46 -6.08 -28.43
C PRO A 178 1.65 -5.52 -29.60
N ILE A 179 0.71 -4.64 -29.27
CA ILE A 179 -0.08 -3.82 -30.21
C ILE A 179 0.51 -2.40 -30.24
N VAL A 180 0.32 -1.70 -31.36
CA VAL A 180 0.98 -0.42 -31.64
C VAL A 180 0.75 0.63 -30.58
N HIS A 181 -0.51 0.89 -30.25
CA HIS A 181 -0.90 1.82 -29.20
C HIS A 181 -1.88 1.11 -28.27
N GLN A 182 -1.62 1.19 -26.98
CA GLN A 182 -2.60 0.79 -25.98
C GLN A 182 -2.57 1.73 -24.79
N PHE A 183 -3.76 2.11 -24.33
CA PHE A 183 -3.98 2.83 -23.10
C PHE A 183 -4.75 1.95 -22.13
N GLN A 184 -4.39 2.03 -20.85
CA GLN A 184 -5.17 1.43 -19.78
C GLN A 184 -5.34 2.42 -18.66
N THR A 185 -6.56 2.43 -18.14
CA THR A 185 -6.86 3.02 -16.85
C THR A 185 -7.87 2.16 -16.11
N GLY A 186 -8.12 2.48 -14.86
CA GLY A 186 -8.96 1.66 -14.01
C GLY A 186 -9.09 2.23 -12.62
N THR A 187 -9.57 1.39 -11.71
CA THR A 187 -9.58 1.67 -10.29
C THR A 187 -9.40 0.35 -9.57
N PHE A 188 -8.39 0.29 -8.72
CA PHE A 188 -8.23 -0.79 -7.75
C PHE A 188 -8.61 -0.22 -6.39
N ALA A 189 -9.58 -0.83 -5.74
CA ALA A 189 -9.95 -0.45 -4.39
C ALA A 189 -9.87 -1.66 -3.49
N SER A 190 -9.22 -1.53 -2.33
CA SER A 190 -9.08 -2.62 -1.38
C SER A 190 -9.36 -2.16 0.04
N ARG A 191 -9.76 -3.12 0.88
CA ARG A 191 -9.83 -2.98 2.32
C ARG A 191 -9.08 -4.13 2.97
N ALA A 192 -8.02 -3.79 3.69
CA ALA A 192 -7.14 -4.72 4.38
C ALA A 192 -7.27 -4.60 5.90
N PHE A 193 -6.96 -5.68 6.60
CA PHE A 193 -7.01 -5.81 8.05
C PHE A 193 -5.72 -6.48 8.53
N SER A 194 -5.08 -5.89 9.55
CA SER A 194 -3.85 -6.42 10.13
C SER A 194 -3.67 -5.93 11.58
N LYS A 195 -3.45 -6.86 12.52
CA LYS A 195 -3.25 -6.57 13.97
C LYS A 195 -4.21 -5.54 14.58
N GLY A 196 -5.49 -5.57 14.18
CA GLY A 196 -6.53 -4.68 14.69
C GLY A 196 -6.61 -3.31 14.00
N PHE A 197 -5.77 -3.05 13.00
CA PHE A 197 -5.89 -1.91 12.12
C PHE A 197 -6.60 -2.31 10.83
N ASP A 198 -7.35 -1.38 10.26
CA ASP A 198 -7.87 -1.48 8.90
C ASP A 198 -7.22 -0.44 7.99
N THR A 199 -7.22 -0.74 6.69
CA THR A 199 -6.56 0.07 5.67
C THR A 199 -7.40 0.05 4.42
N THR A 200 -7.88 1.20 3.98
CA THR A 200 -8.61 1.35 2.72
C THR A 200 -7.70 2.00 1.70
N THR A 201 -7.46 1.31 0.58
CA THR A 201 -6.57 1.78 -0.48
C THR A 201 -7.36 1.95 -1.77
N VAL A 202 -7.12 3.05 -2.49
CA VAL A 202 -7.67 3.31 -3.82
C VAL A 202 -6.54 3.73 -4.75
N THR A 203 -6.34 2.96 -5.82
CA THR A 203 -5.30 3.18 -6.81
C THR A 203 -5.89 3.44 -8.19
N LEU A 204 -5.44 4.51 -8.82
CA LEU A 204 -5.73 4.89 -10.20
C LEU A 204 -4.49 4.60 -11.07
N PRO A 205 -4.47 3.50 -11.84
CA PRO A 205 -3.41 3.25 -12.81
C PRO A 205 -3.62 4.12 -14.05
N LEU A 206 -2.54 4.71 -14.55
CA LEU A 206 -2.49 5.29 -15.90
C LEU A 206 -1.34 4.61 -16.63
N ARG A 207 -1.65 3.84 -17.66
CA ARG A 207 -0.65 3.07 -18.39
C ARG A 207 -0.78 3.28 -19.89
N TYR A 208 0.36 3.39 -20.54
CA TYR A 208 0.47 3.53 -21.97
C TYR A 208 1.54 2.58 -22.51
N SER A 209 1.24 1.90 -23.61
CA SER A 209 2.17 1.03 -24.32
C SER A 209 2.28 1.49 -25.77
N TYR A 210 3.52 1.57 -26.26
CA TYR A 210 3.84 1.87 -27.66
C TYR A 210 4.72 0.79 -28.26
N SER A 211 4.36 0.31 -29.46
CA SER A 211 5.14 -0.64 -30.25
C SER A 211 5.12 -0.23 -31.72
N LYS A 212 6.28 0.06 -32.33
CA LYS A 212 6.29 0.42 -33.75
C LYS A 212 6.00 -0.77 -34.67
N ASP A 213 6.73 -1.86 -34.45
CA ASP A 213 6.80 -2.99 -35.37
C ASP A 213 6.32 -4.30 -34.72
N HIS A 214 5.57 -4.24 -33.61
CA HIS A 214 5.07 -5.38 -32.85
C HIS A 214 6.14 -6.28 -32.21
N HIS A 215 7.44 -6.06 -32.41
CA HIS A 215 8.52 -6.90 -31.85
C HIS A 215 9.00 -6.48 -30.46
N TRP A 216 8.59 -5.31 -29.98
CA TRP A 216 8.93 -4.79 -28.66
C TRP A 216 7.89 -3.74 -28.26
N ALA A 217 7.71 -3.49 -26.97
CA ALA A 217 6.88 -2.38 -26.50
C ALA A 217 7.54 -1.57 -25.40
N LEU A 218 7.51 -0.25 -25.54
CA LEU A 218 7.80 0.68 -24.45
C LEU A 218 6.51 0.88 -23.65
N ILE A 219 6.58 0.67 -22.35
CA ILE A 219 5.47 0.82 -21.43
C ILE A 219 5.80 1.92 -20.43
N VAL A 220 4.89 2.87 -20.27
CA VAL A 220 4.92 3.90 -19.24
C VAL A 220 3.76 3.65 -18.30
N ASP A 221 4.03 3.60 -17.00
CA ASP A 221 3.06 3.26 -15.96
C ASP A 221 3.13 4.27 -14.80
N VAL A 222 2.00 4.93 -14.53
CA VAL A 222 1.88 6.00 -13.53
C VAL A 222 0.69 5.76 -12.62
N PRO A 223 0.83 4.92 -11.58
CA PRO A 223 -0.21 4.71 -10.59
C PRO A 223 -0.19 5.82 -9.53
N PHE A 224 -1.38 6.31 -9.18
CA PHE A 224 -1.61 7.17 -8.02
C PHE A 224 -2.43 6.41 -6.99
N THR A 225 -2.01 6.45 -5.73
CA THR A 225 -2.67 5.71 -4.65
C THR A 225 -3.00 6.64 -3.49
N TYR A 226 -4.25 6.57 -3.05
CA TYR A 226 -4.73 7.12 -1.79
C TYR A 226 -4.90 5.97 -0.79
N ASN A 227 -4.45 6.17 0.44
CA ASN A 227 -4.57 5.20 1.51
C ASN A 227 -5.13 5.84 2.77
N ARG A 228 -6.05 5.15 3.46
CA ARG A 228 -6.68 5.63 4.70
C ARG A 228 -6.60 4.57 5.79
N ASN A 229 -6.11 4.96 6.96
CA ASN A 229 -5.84 4.07 8.09
C ASN A 229 -6.41 4.68 9.37
N GLY A 230 -7.52 4.16 9.90
CA GLY A 230 -8.11 4.63 11.16
C GLY A 230 -8.23 6.17 11.27
N GLY A 231 -8.66 6.82 10.18
CA GLY A 231 -8.81 8.28 10.10
C GLY A 231 -7.62 9.05 9.49
N ALA A 232 -6.41 8.48 9.50
CA ALA A 232 -5.23 9.09 8.88
C ALA A 232 -5.17 8.85 7.38
N SER A 233 -4.74 9.86 6.62
CA SER A 233 -4.64 9.80 5.16
C SER A 233 -3.19 9.80 4.68
N SER A 234 -2.91 8.99 3.67
CA SER A 234 -1.62 8.94 2.97
C SER A 234 -1.84 9.01 1.46
N VAL A 235 -0.89 9.61 0.75
CA VAL A 235 -0.88 9.68 -0.72
C VAL A 235 0.51 9.31 -1.21
N PHE A 236 0.56 8.49 -2.25
CA PHE A 236 1.81 8.16 -2.92
C PHE A 236 1.57 7.78 -4.37
N GLY A 237 2.62 7.89 -5.17
CA GLY A 237 2.59 7.55 -6.60
C GLY A 237 3.94 7.07 -7.08
N SER A 238 3.97 6.51 -8.29
CA SER A 238 5.21 6.11 -8.93
C SER A 238 5.19 6.34 -10.43
N LEU A 239 6.37 6.38 -11.04
CA LEU A 239 6.59 6.38 -12.48
C LEU A 239 7.47 5.18 -12.82
N GLY A 240 6.92 4.27 -13.61
CA GLY A 240 7.60 3.09 -14.14
C GLY A 240 7.79 3.18 -15.64
N ILE A 241 8.95 2.72 -16.11
CA ILE A 241 9.25 2.49 -17.52
C ILE A 241 9.60 1.01 -17.68
N GLY A 242 8.95 0.34 -18.63
CA GLY A 242 9.22 -1.04 -18.98
C GLY A 242 9.48 -1.21 -20.47
N ILE A 243 10.34 -2.16 -20.83
CA ILE A 243 10.55 -2.57 -22.23
C ILE A 243 10.16 -4.04 -22.35
N ARG A 244 9.04 -4.33 -22.99
CA ARG A 244 8.62 -5.70 -23.26
C ARG A 244 9.28 -6.22 -24.52
N VAL A 245 9.88 -7.40 -24.44
CA VAL A 245 10.47 -8.13 -25.56
C VAL A 245 9.86 -9.54 -25.60
N PRO A 246 9.06 -9.86 -26.63
CA PRO A 246 8.65 -11.24 -26.91
C PRO A 246 9.87 -12.06 -27.35
N ILE A 247 10.18 -13.13 -26.61
CA ILE A 247 11.24 -14.08 -27.00
C ILE A 247 10.66 -15.09 -28.00
N PHE A 248 9.43 -15.56 -27.74
CA PHE A 248 8.65 -16.41 -28.62
C PHE A 248 7.23 -15.86 -28.75
N SER A 249 6.42 -16.48 -29.61
CA SER A 249 5.00 -16.14 -29.73
C SER A 249 4.25 -16.25 -28.40
N ASN A 250 4.70 -17.06 -27.46
CA ASN A 250 4.02 -17.33 -26.19
C ASN A 250 4.81 -16.92 -24.94
N TRP A 251 6.00 -16.34 -25.10
CA TRP A 251 6.86 -15.94 -23.98
C TRP A 251 7.39 -14.52 -24.17
N SER A 252 7.26 -13.69 -23.15
CA SER A 252 7.86 -12.36 -23.10
C SER A 252 8.61 -12.10 -21.81
N ILE A 253 9.58 -11.20 -21.92
CA ILE A 253 10.34 -10.66 -20.81
C ILE A 253 10.15 -9.14 -20.81
N THR A 254 9.98 -8.54 -19.63
CA THR A 254 9.83 -7.10 -19.46
C THR A 254 10.72 -6.61 -18.33
N PRO A 255 11.96 -6.15 -18.61
CA PRO A 255 12.71 -5.33 -17.68
C PRO A 255 11.96 -4.03 -17.36
N THR A 256 12.01 -3.64 -16.09
CA THR A 256 11.40 -2.42 -15.56
C THR A 256 12.40 -1.61 -14.75
N ILE A 257 12.23 -0.29 -14.80
CA ILE A 257 12.78 0.65 -13.82
C ILE A 257 11.65 1.50 -13.28
N ARG A 258 11.65 1.82 -11.98
CA ARG A 258 10.59 2.60 -11.38
C ARG A 258 11.10 3.45 -10.22
N GLY A 259 10.65 4.69 -10.16
CA GLY A 259 10.79 5.58 -9.02
C GLY A 259 9.43 5.90 -8.40
N GLY A 260 9.34 5.94 -7.08
CA GLY A 260 8.10 6.26 -6.37
C GLY A 260 8.37 7.07 -5.11
N ALA A 261 7.39 7.88 -4.72
CA ALA A 261 7.44 8.70 -3.51
C ALA A 261 6.06 8.96 -2.95
N GLY A 262 6.02 9.28 -1.66
CA GLY A 262 4.82 9.81 -1.02
C GLY A 262 4.92 9.83 0.50
N GLY A 263 3.79 9.91 1.17
CA GLY A 263 3.76 10.04 2.62
C GLY A 263 2.40 10.40 3.18
N SER A 264 2.43 10.79 4.45
CA SER A 264 1.28 11.16 5.24
C SER A 264 1.66 12.21 6.26
N LEU A 265 0.91 13.31 6.27
CA LEU A 265 1.02 14.33 7.29
C LEU A 265 0.48 13.81 8.63
N ASP A 266 -0.62 13.06 8.61
CA ASP A 266 -1.24 12.48 9.81
C ASP A 266 -0.33 11.47 10.50
N LEU A 267 0.31 10.59 9.70
CA LEU A 267 1.24 9.57 10.19
C LEU A 267 2.68 10.07 10.35
N CYS A 268 2.93 11.36 10.05
CA CYS A 268 4.23 12.02 10.18
C CYS A 268 5.38 11.25 9.50
N THR A 269 5.13 10.74 8.29
CA THR A 269 6.12 9.94 7.56
C THR A 269 6.08 10.25 6.08
N SER A 270 7.24 10.18 5.44
CA SER A 270 7.38 10.21 3.99
C SER A 270 8.50 9.27 3.58
N GLY A 271 8.61 8.99 2.29
CA GLY A 271 9.73 8.23 1.76
C GLY A 271 9.64 8.09 0.24
N SER A 272 10.76 7.65 -0.32
CA SER A 272 10.90 7.39 -1.74
C SER A 272 11.71 6.12 -1.97
N PHE A 273 11.42 5.46 -3.09
CA PHE A 273 12.11 4.27 -3.54
C PHE A 273 12.49 4.40 -5.01
N VAL A 274 13.61 3.77 -5.34
CA VAL A 274 13.94 3.41 -6.72
C VAL A 274 14.01 1.90 -6.82
N SER A 275 13.66 1.38 -7.98
CA SER A 275 13.65 -0.06 -8.23
C SER A 275 13.98 -0.41 -9.66
N THR A 276 14.51 -1.61 -9.82
CA THR A 276 14.65 -2.28 -11.10
C THR A 276 14.07 -3.68 -10.97
N GLY A 277 13.39 -4.15 -12.00
CA GLY A 277 12.76 -5.45 -11.98
C GLY A 277 12.74 -6.13 -13.34
N LEU A 278 12.33 -7.38 -13.31
CA LEU A 278 12.20 -8.22 -14.49
C LEU A 278 10.93 -9.06 -14.34
N VAL A 279 10.03 -8.94 -15.31
CA VAL A 279 8.83 -9.76 -15.40
C VAL A 279 9.01 -10.77 -16.54
N SER A 280 8.66 -12.03 -16.31
CA SER A 280 8.65 -13.10 -17.30
C SER A 280 7.25 -13.69 -17.39
N VAL A 281 6.66 -13.70 -18.59
CA VAL A 281 5.29 -14.19 -18.80
C VAL A 281 5.27 -15.24 -19.87
N TYR A 282 4.99 -16.48 -19.46
CA TYR A 282 4.85 -17.63 -20.35
C TYR A 282 3.39 -18.03 -20.46
N ASN A 283 2.93 -18.28 -21.68
CA ASN A 283 1.55 -18.61 -21.99
C ASN A 283 1.45 -19.98 -22.65
N CYS A 284 0.52 -20.79 -22.19
CA CYS A 284 0.25 -22.11 -22.70
C CYS A 284 -1.23 -22.22 -23.06
N LYS A 285 -1.53 -22.60 -24.30
CA LYS A 285 -2.90 -22.84 -24.73
C LYS A 285 -3.32 -24.25 -24.32
N LEU A 286 -4.42 -24.34 -23.57
CA LEU A 286 -5.02 -25.59 -23.15
C LEU A 286 -6.51 -25.61 -23.56
N PHE A 287 -6.80 -26.24 -24.70
CA PHE A 287 -8.14 -26.29 -25.31
C PHE A 287 -8.78 -24.90 -25.50
N LYS A 288 -9.79 -24.58 -24.68
CA LYS A 288 -10.54 -23.31 -24.67
C LYS A 288 -10.00 -22.32 -23.63
N HIS A 289 -8.86 -22.61 -23.04
CA HIS A 289 -8.24 -21.82 -21.99
C HIS A 289 -6.80 -21.44 -22.34
N VAL A 290 -6.32 -20.35 -21.75
CA VAL A 290 -4.91 -19.98 -21.74
C VAL A 290 -4.44 -20.01 -20.29
N LEU A 291 -3.44 -20.83 -20.03
CA LEU A 291 -2.69 -20.83 -18.78
C LEU A 291 -1.52 -19.86 -18.90
N SER A 292 -1.38 -18.94 -17.96
CA SER A 292 -0.29 -17.98 -17.93
C SER A 292 0.48 -18.13 -16.62
N LEU A 293 1.80 -18.30 -16.75
CA LEU A 293 2.76 -18.27 -15.66
C LEU A 293 3.49 -16.92 -15.72
N THR A 294 3.29 -16.10 -14.70
CA THR A 294 3.90 -14.77 -14.56
C THR A 294 4.85 -14.79 -13.39
N ASN A 295 6.13 -14.54 -13.60
CA ASN A 295 7.12 -14.43 -12.53
C ASN A 295 7.76 -13.05 -12.55
N TYR A 296 7.91 -12.45 -11.38
CA TYR A 296 8.54 -11.16 -11.18
C TYR A 296 9.62 -11.25 -10.12
N VAL A 297 10.74 -10.59 -10.40
CA VAL A 297 11.76 -10.26 -9.42
C VAL A 297 12.08 -8.78 -9.53
N GLY A 298 12.14 -8.08 -8.41
CA GLY A 298 12.49 -6.66 -8.38
C GLY A 298 13.34 -6.31 -7.17
N TYR A 299 14.37 -5.51 -7.38
CA TYR A 299 15.22 -4.95 -6.33
C TYR A 299 14.79 -3.51 -6.02
N PHE A 300 14.55 -3.23 -4.74
CA PHE A 300 14.04 -1.96 -4.23
C PHE A 300 15.02 -1.38 -3.22
N ALA A 301 15.35 -0.10 -3.41
CA ALA A 301 16.21 0.66 -2.50
C ALA A 301 15.56 1.98 -2.12
N SER A 302 15.50 2.29 -0.82
CA SER A 302 15.01 3.59 -0.35
C SER A 302 16.02 4.69 -0.67
N THR A 303 15.53 5.85 -1.09
CA THR A 303 16.37 7.01 -1.39
C THR A 303 16.21 8.11 -0.36
N ASN A 304 17.11 9.10 -0.38
CA ASN A 304 16.96 10.29 0.46
C ASN A 304 15.83 11.15 -0.09
N LEU A 305 14.89 11.53 0.79
CA LEU A 305 13.83 12.47 0.50
C LEU A 305 13.83 13.60 1.52
N TRP A 306 14.25 14.79 1.10
CA TRP A 306 14.29 15.96 1.95
C TRP A 306 12.96 16.71 1.90
N LEU A 307 12.26 16.76 3.03
CA LEU A 307 11.03 17.55 3.20
C LEU A 307 11.15 18.36 4.48
N THR A 308 10.91 19.67 4.39
CA THR A 308 10.93 20.59 5.54
C THR A 308 12.19 20.46 6.41
N GLY A 309 13.36 20.22 5.81
CA GLY A 309 14.64 20.05 6.52
C GLY A 309 14.89 18.67 7.13
N VAL A 310 13.94 17.74 7.01
CA VAL A 310 14.07 16.35 7.48
C VAL A 310 14.41 15.43 6.31
N ASN A 311 15.41 14.57 6.48
CA ASN A 311 15.71 13.51 5.52
C ASN A 311 14.92 12.24 5.88
N PHE A 312 13.92 11.93 5.06
CA PHE A 312 13.18 10.68 5.12
C PHE A 312 13.89 9.60 4.33
N ASN A 313 14.75 8.82 5.01
CA ASN A 313 15.37 7.63 4.44
C ASN A 313 15.17 6.43 5.36
N TYR A 314 14.58 5.37 4.80
CA TYR A 314 14.30 4.12 5.50
C TYR A 314 15.53 3.19 5.60
N HIS A 315 16.55 3.42 4.77
CA HIS A 315 17.72 2.56 4.58
C HIS A 315 17.35 1.09 4.32
N LEU A 316 16.32 0.87 3.51
CA LEU A 316 15.81 -0.45 3.14
C LEU A 316 16.33 -0.90 1.79
N HIS A 317 16.75 -2.16 1.74
CA HIS A 317 17.13 -2.89 0.54
C HIS A 317 16.39 -4.23 0.54
N ASN A 318 15.45 -4.37 -0.40
CA ASN A 318 14.61 -5.54 -0.48
C ASN A 318 14.54 -6.06 -1.91
N THR A 319 14.52 -7.39 -2.03
CA THR A 319 14.19 -8.06 -3.29
C THR A 319 12.80 -8.65 -3.15
N ILE A 320 11.91 -8.31 -4.06
CA ILE A 320 10.53 -8.78 -4.06
C ILE A 320 10.38 -9.80 -5.17
N PHE A 321 9.87 -10.97 -4.81
CA PHE A 321 9.49 -12.02 -5.74
C PHE A 321 7.97 -12.09 -5.78
N LYS A 322 7.40 -12.16 -6.97
CA LYS A 322 5.97 -12.37 -7.14
C LYS A 322 5.73 -13.36 -8.27
N ASN A 323 5.13 -14.51 -7.95
CA ASN A 323 4.90 -15.60 -8.90
C ASN A 323 3.40 -15.86 -8.97
N GLY A 324 2.85 -15.89 -10.18
CA GLY A 324 1.43 -16.07 -10.39
C GLY A 324 1.13 -17.09 -11.47
N LEU A 325 0.07 -17.86 -11.23
CA LEU A 325 -0.54 -18.75 -12.19
C LEU A 325 -1.96 -18.26 -12.46
N SER A 326 -2.34 -18.15 -13.73
CA SER A 326 -3.71 -17.80 -14.09
C SER A 326 -4.25 -18.66 -15.21
N CYS A 327 -5.56 -18.85 -15.21
CA CYS A 327 -6.31 -19.55 -16.24
C CYS A 327 -7.42 -18.63 -16.76
N THR A 328 -7.35 -18.31 -18.05
CA THR A 328 -8.31 -17.43 -18.73
C THR A 328 -9.10 -18.23 -19.76
N SER A 329 -10.43 -18.14 -19.73
CA SER A 329 -11.29 -18.74 -20.75
C SER A 329 -11.31 -17.91 -22.03
N CYS A 330 -11.32 -18.59 -23.18
CA CYS A 330 -11.38 -17.97 -24.51
C CYS A 330 -12.70 -18.17 -25.24
N LYS A 331 -13.57 -18.99 -24.69
CA LYS A 331 -14.96 -19.14 -25.11
C LYS A 331 -15.78 -19.24 -23.84
N GLY A 332 -15.99 -18.09 -23.20
CA GLY A 332 -16.92 -18.00 -22.08
C GLY A 332 -18.38 -18.01 -22.55
N PHE A 333 -19.21 -17.19 -21.92
CA PHE A 333 -20.65 -17.12 -22.20
C PHE A 333 -21.01 -15.75 -22.76
N THR A 334 -22.19 -15.63 -23.36
CA THR A 334 -22.66 -14.37 -23.94
C THR A 334 -23.76 -13.77 -23.07
N ILE A 335 -23.63 -12.49 -22.69
CA ILE A 335 -24.72 -11.71 -22.07
C ILE A 335 -24.97 -10.49 -22.94
N CYS A 336 -26.24 -10.22 -23.29
CA CYS A 336 -26.63 -9.08 -24.11
C CYS A 336 -25.80 -8.95 -25.42
N ASN A 337 -25.59 -10.07 -26.12
CA ASN A 337 -24.76 -10.17 -27.33
C ASN A 337 -23.27 -9.78 -27.14
N ARG A 338 -22.76 -9.80 -25.91
CA ARG A 338 -21.34 -9.55 -25.61
C ARG A 338 -20.67 -10.80 -25.07
N PRO A 339 -19.49 -11.17 -25.59
CA PRO A 339 -18.72 -12.28 -25.03
C PRO A 339 -18.17 -11.88 -23.66
N ILE A 340 -18.36 -12.76 -22.68
CA ILE A 340 -17.82 -12.65 -21.34
C ILE A 340 -16.93 -13.86 -21.08
N ASN A 341 -15.66 -13.59 -20.87
CA ASN A 341 -14.63 -14.53 -20.45
C ASN A 341 -14.41 -14.41 -18.94
N PHE A 342 -13.91 -15.48 -18.32
CA PHE A 342 -13.52 -15.47 -16.92
C PHE A 342 -12.03 -15.78 -16.79
N LYS A 343 -11.40 -15.19 -15.78
CA LYS A 343 -10.02 -15.44 -15.36
C LYS A 343 -10.02 -15.82 -13.88
N VAL A 344 -9.24 -16.83 -13.54
CA VAL A 344 -8.90 -17.16 -12.15
C VAL A 344 -7.39 -17.04 -12.01
N SER A 345 -6.89 -16.46 -10.92
CA SER A 345 -5.46 -16.44 -10.63
C SER A 345 -5.14 -16.74 -9.18
N VAL A 346 -3.95 -17.28 -8.97
CA VAL A 346 -3.29 -17.42 -7.67
C VAL A 346 -1.92 -16.78 -7.79
N GLU A 347 -1.56 -15.95 -6.83
CA GLU A 347 -0.29 -15.23 -6.81
C GLU A 347 0.36 -15.34 -5.43
N ASP A 348 1.65 -15.64 -5.41
CA ASP A 348 2.50 -15.71 -4.22
C ASP A 348 3.44 -14.51 -4.25
N THR A 349 3.59 -13.80 -3.12
CA THR A 349 4.51 -12.67 -2.98
C THR A 349 5.43 -12.84 -1.78
N TYR A 350 6.74 -12.72 -2.00
CA TYR A 350 7.77 -12.85 -0.98
C TYR A 350 8.76 -11.69 -1.00
N PHE A 351 9.08 -11.16 0.19
CA PHE A 351 10.05 -10.08 0.38
C PHE A 351 11.33 -10.62 1.05
N ALA A 352 12.43 -10.60 0.32
CA ALA A 352 13.77 -10.90 0.80
C ALA A 352 14.55 -9.63 1.17
N GLY A 353 15.59 -9.76 2.00
CA GLY A 353 16.46 -8.65 2.43
C GLY A 353 16.10 -8.14 3.83
N ASP A 354 15.99 -6.81 3.97
CA ASP A 354 15.64 -6.17 5.24
C ASP A 354 14.32 -6.71 5.84
N ARG A 355 14.19 -6.62 7.16
CA ARG A 355 13.01 -7.14 7.89
C ARG A 355 11.83 -6.18 7.70
N LEU A 356 10.75 -6.72 7.17
CA LEU A 356 9.46 -6.07 6.97
C LEU A 356 8.42 -6.68 7.91
N PHE A 357 7.35 -5.94 8.18
CA PHE A 357 6.25 -6.42 9.02
C PHE A 357 5.55 -7.65 8.42
N ILE A 358 5.22 -7.61 7.12
CA ILE A 358 4.78 -8.78 6.34
C ILE A 358 5.85 -9.12 5.33
N ARG A 359 6.39 -10.35 5.38
CA ARG A 359 7.38 -10.85 4.42
C ARG A 359 6.79 -11.77 3.36
N HIS A 360 5.59 -12.27 3.59
CA HIS A 360 4.93 -13.20 2.69
C HIS A 360 3.41 -13.06 2.76
N TYR A 361 2.78 -13.05 1.59
CA TYR A 361 1.33 -13.11 1.42
C TYR A 361 0.97 -13.71 0.06
N ASP A 362 -0.22 -14.29 0.01
CA ASP A 362 -0.82 -14.90 -1.17
C ASP A 362 -2.07 -14.12 -1.60
N GLU A 363 -2.42 -14.22 -2.86
CA GLU A 363 -3.61 -13.65 -3.47
C GLU A 363 -4.34 -14.70 -4.30
N VAL A 364 -5.67 -14.74 -4.19
CA VAL A 364 -6.55 -15.47 -5.11
C VAL A 364 -7.51 -14.47 -5.73
N SER A 365 -7.64 -14.48 -7.06
CA SER A 365 -8.53 -13.56 -7.77
C SER A 365 -9.42 -14.25 -8.79
N ILE A 366 -10.59 -13.65 -9.02
CA ILE A 366 -11.52 -14.01 -10.09
C ILE A 366 -11.89 -12.71 -10.83
N ALA A 367 -11.82 -12.73 -12.15
CA ALA A 367 -12.21 -11.60 -12.99
C ALA A 367 -13.11 -12.03 -14.14
N LEU A 368 -14.03 -11.14 -14.51
CA LEU A 368 -14.83 -11.18 -15.72
C LEU A 368 -14.26 -10.19 -16.71
N ILE A 369 -14.14 -10.63 -17.97
CA ILE A 369 -13.46 -9.91 -19.02
C ILE A 369 -14.40 -9.88 -20.24
N THR A 370 -14.57 -8.72 -20.87
CA THR A 370 -15.35 -8.58 -22.10
C THR A 370 -14.61 -7.72 -23.13
N HIS A 371 -14.76 -8.07 -24.41
CA HIS A 371 -14.06 -7.46 -25.55
C HIS A 371 -15.03 -6.73 -26.47
N CYS A 372 -14.52 -5.87 -27.34
CA CYS A 372 -15.29 -5.12 -28.32
C CYS A 372 -16.42 -4.31 -27.65
N VAL A 373 -16.08 -3.64 -26.52
CA VAL A 373 -17.01 -2.79 -25.77
C VAL A 373 -17.43 -1.61 -26.63
N ASN A 374 -16.48 -1.06 -27.37
CA ASN A 374 -16.62 -0.14 -28.48
C ASN A 374 -16.57 -0.93 -29.80
N PRO A 375 -17.65 -0.95 -30.60
CA PRO A 375 -17.71 -1.66 -31.88
C PRO A 375 -16.67 -1.21 -32.93
N TYR A 376 -16.02 -0.06 -32.73
CA TYR A 376 -15.02 0.49 -33.64
C TYR A 376 -13.57 0.16 -33.22
N ILE A 377 -13.36 -0.54 -32.10
CA ILE A 377 -12.04 -0.87 -31.57
C ILE A 377 -11.99 -2.37 -31.27
N ASP A 378 -11.27 -3.13 -32.10
CA ASP A 378 -11.25 -4.60 -32.01
C ASP A 378 -10.39 -5.13 -30.85
N TYR A 379 -9.60 -4.26 -30.22
CA TYR A 379 -8.63 -4.60 -29.18
C TYR A 379 -8.94 -3.94 -27.83
N ASP A 380 -10.12 -3.34 -27.69
CA ASP A 380 -10.57 -2.80 -26.41
C ASP A 380 -11.03 -3.91 -25.46
N CYS A 381 -10.99 -3.60 -24.17
CA CYS A 381 -11.36 -4.56 -23.16
C CYS A 381 -11.78 -3.92 -21.85
N LEU A 382 -12.79 -4.53 -21.22
CA LEU A 382 -13.22 -4.22 -19.87
C LEU A 382 -13.03 -5.44 -18.97
N SER A 383 -12.40 -5.23 -17.82
CA SER A 383 -12.19 -6.25 -16.79
C SER A 383 -12.77 -5.77 -15.46
N ILE A 384 -13.52 -6.64 -14.80
CA ILE A 384 -14.01 -6.46 -13.43
C ILE A 384 -13.60 -7.68 -12.63
N GLY A 385 -12.89 -7.50 -11.53
CA GLY A 385 -12.41 -8.61 -10.72
C GLY A 385 -12.50 -8.36 -9.23
N ILE A 386 -12.53 -9.46 -8.49
CA ILE A 386 -12.40 -9.49 -7.04
C ILE A 386 -11.14 -10.28 -6.68
N ALA A 387 -10.44 -9.84 -5.65
CA ALA A 387 -9.29 -10.55 -5.12
C ALA A 387 -9.38 -10.65 -3.60
N TYR A 388 -8.89 -11.76 -3.07
CA TYR A 388 -8.70 -11.99 -1.66
C TYR A 388 -7.21 -12.24 -1.40
N GLN A 389 -6.61 -11.42 -0.54
CA GLN A 389 -5.23 -11.59 -0.12
C GLN A 389 -5.19 -12.05 1.34
N PHE A 390 -4.26 -12.93 1.66
CA PHE A 390 -4.03 -13.42 3.02
C PHE A 390 -2.54 -13.71 3.23
N GLY A 391 -2.07 -13.56 4.46
CA GLY A 391 -0.64 -13.77 4.73
C GLY A 391 -0.26 -13.69 6.19
N GLN A 392 1.02 -13.42 6.41
CA GLN A 392 1.60 -13.29 7.75
C GLN A 392 0.91 -12.20 8.60
N GLU A 393 1.10 -12.28 9.92
CA GLU A 393 0.57 -11.31 10.88
C GLU A 393 -0.96 -11.12 10.84
N SER A 394 -1.68 -12.18 10.45
CA SER A 394 -3.13 -12.19 10.26
C SER A 394 -3.61 -11.19 9.21
N TYR A 395 -2.76 -10.86 8.24
CA TYR A 395 -3.12 -10.00 7.13
C TYR A 395 -4.23 -10.62 6.30
N LYS A 396 -5.28 -9.84 6.03
CA LYS A 396 -6.38 -10.18 5.12
C LYS A 396 -6.78 -8.96 4.33
N SER A 397 -7.05 -9.09 3.05
CA SER A 397 -7.52 -7.98 2.21
C SER A 397 -8.55 -8.44 1.21
N TYR A 398 -9.54 -7.60 0.96
CA TYR A 398 -10.52 -7.75 -0.11
C TYR A 398 -10.33 -6.62 -1.10
N ALA A 399 -10.19 -6.94 -2.38
CA ALA A 399 -10.00 -5.94 -3.42
C ALA A 399 -11.05 -6.10 -4.53
N LEU A 400 -11.45 -4.96 -5.08
CA LEU A 400 -12.23 -4.81 -6.29
C LEU A 400 -11.35 -4.13 -7.34
N ASN A 401 -11.28 -4.71 -8.52
CA ASN A 401 -10.54 -4.19 -9.67
C ASN A 401 -11.53 -3.88 -10.79
N PHE A 402 -11.44 -2.67 -11.31
CA PHE A 402 -12.01 -2.27 -12.57
C PHE A 402 -10.90 -1.80 -13.50
N ALA A 403 -10.80 -2.34 -14.70
CA ALA A 403 -9.82 -1.91 -15.69
C ALA A 403 -10.45 -1.80 -17.08
N TYR A 404 -10.09 -0.76 -17.82
CA TYR A 404 -10.45 -0.57 -19.21
C TYR A 404 -9.19 -0.33 -20.04
N GLN A 405 -9.06 -1.07 -21.14
CA GLN A 405 -7.97 -0.97 -22.11
C GLN A 405 -8.56 -0.61 -23.49
N PHE A 406 -7.86 0.23 -24.26
CA PHE A 406 -8.24 0.62 -25.63
C PHE A 406 -7.07 1.18 -26.43
#